data_AF-A0A8K0NFF6-F1
#
_entry.id   AF-A0A8K0NFF6-F1
#
_cell.length_a   1.000
_cell.length_b   1.000
_cell.length_c   1.000
_cell.angle_alpha   90.00
_cell.angle_beta   90.00
_cell.angle_gamma   90.00
#
_symmetry.space_group_name_H-M   'P 1'
#
loop_
_entity.id
_entity.type
_entity.pdbx_description
1 polymer ?
#
loop_
_entity_poly.entity_id
_entity_poly.type
_entity_poly.pdbx_seq_one_letter_code
_entity_poly.pdbx_strand_id
1 'polypeptide(L)'
;MRFSLLALTAFAGLSAAKRGCRHDKNNPGWGWYFVVQGDDLNSIAADFNEPATQIFGNNKGAFVKDNMDSLKSWVTIYVKCP
;
A
#
# COMPACT_ATOMS: atom_id res chain seq x y z
N MET A 1 36.21 -33.69 -21.36
CA MET A 1 34.84 -33.72 -20.81
C MET A 1 34.37 -32.28 -20.65
N ARG A 2 33.41 -31.85 -21.47
CA ARG A 2 32.85 -30.49 -21.41
C ARG A 2 31.57 -30.57 -20.57
N PHE A 3 31.66 -30.23 -19.29
CA PHE A 3 30.48 -30.07 -18.43
C PHE A 3 29.95 -28.65 -18.60
N SER A 4 28.90 -28.52 -19.42
CA SER A 4 28.12 -27.30 -19.56
C SER A 4 27.41 -27.01 -18.24
N LEU A 5 27.91 -26.05 -17.47
CA LEU A 5 27.25 -25.51 -16.29
C LEU A 5 26.32 -24.36 -16.72
N LEU A 6 25.12 -24.70 -17.18
CA LEU A 6 24.01 -23.75 -17.26
C LEU A 6 23.19 -23.90 -15.97
N ALA A 7 23.64 -23.25 -14.90
CA ALA A 7 22.90 -23.18 -13.65
C ALA A 7 21.92 -22.00 -13.68
N LEU A 8 20.63 -22.34 -13.58
CA LEU A 8 19.45 -21.48 -13.43
C LEU A 8 19.68 -20.29 -12.48
N THR A 9 19.60 -19.06 -13.00
CA THR A 9 19.34 -17.85 -12.20
C THR A 9 17.95 -17.32 -12.53
N ALA A 10 16.91 -18.01 -12.07
CA ALA A 10 15.52 -17.53 -12.13
C ALA A 10 15.07 -17.07 -10.74
N PHE A 11 15.56 -15.90 -10.31
CA PHE A 11 15.02 -15.18 -9.13
C PHE A 11 14.60 -13.74 -9.47
N ALA A 12 14.44 -13.41 -10.75
CA ALA A 12 13.93 -12.12 -11.19
C ALA A 12 12.41 -12.23 -11.43
N GLY A 13 11.60 -12.14 -10.38
CA GLY A 13 10.15 -12.19 -10.57
C GLY A 13 9.24 -12.11 -9.35
N LEU A 14 9.75 -12.02 -8.12
CA LEU A 14 8.86 -11.72 -6.98
C LEU A 14 8.46 -10.24 -7.06
N SER A 15 7.33 -9.94 -7.71
CA SER A 15 6.64 -8.69 -7.47
C SER A 15 6.20 -8.65 -6.00
N ALA A 16 6.45 -7.54 -5.31
CA ALA A 16 5.90 -7.34 -3.98
C ALA A 16 4.37 -7.42 -4.07
N ALA A 17 3.75 -8.21 -3.19
CA ALA A 17 2.30 -8.26 -3.12
C ALA A 17 1.76 -6.89 -2.70
N LYS A 18 0.78 -6.37 -3.43
CA LYS A 18 0.08 -5.13 -3.06
C LYS A 18 -0.57 -5.29 -1.69
N ARG A 19 -0.62 -4.18 -0.93
CA ARG A 19 -1.32 -4.12 0.36
C ARG A 19 -2.80 -4.49 0.20
N GLY A 20 -3.31 -5.24 1.18
CA GLY A 20 -4.73 -5.54 1.31
C GLY A 20 -5.44 -4.56 2.23
N CYS A 21 -6.76 -4.53 2.16
CA CYS A 21 -7.62 -3.66 2.96
C CYS A 21 -8.85 -4.45 3.44
N ARG A 22 -9.43 -4.01 4.55
CA ARG A 22 -10.71 -4.52 5.05
C ARG A 22 -11.83 -3.81 4.32
N HIS A 23 -12.53 -4.50 3.43
CA HIS A 23 -13.64 -3.92 2.67
C HIS A 23 -14.73 -3.33 3.57
N ASP A 24 -15.23 -2.16 3.17
CA ASP A 24 -16.47 -1.59 3.70
C ASP A 24 -17.68 -2.23 3.02
N LYS A 25 -18.49 -2.93 3.82
CA LYS A 25 -19.72 -3.58 3.33
C LYS A 25 -20.76 -2.58 2.87
N ASN A 26 -20.72 -1.36 3.38
CA ASN A 26 -21.69 -0.30 3.06
C ASN A 26 -21.25 0.54 1.86
N ASN A 27 -19.97 0.47 1.47
CA ASN A 27 -19.42 1.26 0.38
C ASN A 27 -18.47 0.41 -0.50
N PRO A 28 -19.03 -0.31 -1.50
CA PRO A 28 -18.25 -1.18 -2.37
C PRO A 28 -17.09 -0.45 -3.06
N GLY A 29 -15.93 -1.09 -3.11
CA GLY A 29 -14.71 -0.51 -3.68
C GLY A 29 -13.90 0.36 -2.71
N TRP A 30 -14.33 0.46 -1.45
CA TRP A 30 -13.63 1.16 -0.39
C TRP A 30 -13.41 0.27 0.83
N GLY A 31 -12.51 0.69 1.70
CA GLY A 31 -12.20 -0.05 2.90
C GLY A 31 -11.14 0.60 3.76
N TRP A 32 -10.69 -0.15 4.75
CA TRP A 32 -9.75 0.30 5.75
C TRP A 32 -8.41 -0.41 5.63
N TYR A 33 -7.34 0.36 5.59
CA TYR A 33 -5.96 -0.12 5.66
C TYR A 33 -5.35 0.21 7.01
N PHE A 34 -4.61 -0.73 7.59
CA PHE A 34 -3.89 -0.54 8.85
C PHE A 34 -2.43 -0.17 8.57
N VAL A 35 -2.09 1.08 8.83
CA VAL A 35 -0.76 1.66 8.60
C VAL A 35 0.24 1.03 9.56
N VAL A 36 1.35 0.53 9.02
CA VAL A 36 2.46 -0.02 9.80
C VAL A 36 3.67 0.91 9.80
N GLN A 37 4.67 0.62 10.63
CA GLN A 37 5.89 1.40 10.66
C GLN A 37 6.64 1.31 9.31
N GLY A 38 7.08 2.46 8.80
CA GLY A 38 7.78 2.57 7.52
C GLY A 38 6.86 2.86 6.32
N ASP A 39 5.55 2.89 6.54
CA ASP A 39 4.61 3.32 5.51
C ASP A 39 4.66 4.83 5.27
N ASP A 40 4.47 5.20 4.00
CA ASP A 40 4.24 6.55 3.54
C ASP A 40 3.01 6.58 2.62
N LEU A 41 2.43 7.77 2.42
CA LEU A 41 1.21 7.87 1.60
C LEU A 41 1.43 7.52 0.13
N ASN A 42 2.62 7.72 -0.44
CA ASN A 42 2.87 7.42 -1.84
C ASN A 42 2.99 5.91 -2.09
N SER A 43 3.65 5.17 -1.19
CA SER A 43 3.71 3.71 -1.30
C SER A 43 2.33 3.07 -1.12
N ILE A 44 1.54 3.53 -0.16
CA ILE A 44 0.14 3.11 0.02
C ILE A 44 -0.69 3.43 -1.23
N ALA A 45 -0.58 4.64 -1.76
CA ALA A 45 -1.28 5.09 -2.97
C ALA A 45 -1.01 4.18 -4.18
N ALA A 46 0.25 3.81 -4.39
CA ALA A 46 0.65 2.92 -5.49
C ALA A 46 0.02 1.52 -5.37
N ASP A 47 -0.07 1.00 -4.14
CA ASP A 47 -0.68 -0.30 -3.88
C ASP A 47 -2.20 -0.28 -4.13
N PHE A 48 -2.89 0.79 -3.71
CA PHE A 48 -4.36 0.91 -3.84
C PHE A 48 -4.84 1.57 -5.14
N ASN A 49 -3.93 1.94 -6.06
CA ASN A 49 -4.26 2.65 -7.32
C ASN A 49 -5.13 3.90 -7.08
N GLU A 50 -4.77 4.70 -6.07
CA GLU A 50 -5.43 5.95 -5.67
C GLU A 50 -4.35 7.01 -5.45
N PRO A 51 -4.50 8.26 -5.89
CA PRO A 51 -3.48 9.29 -5.64
C PRO A 51 -3.35 9.62 -4.15
N ALA A 52 -2.11 9.81 -3.68
CA ALA A 52 -1.82 10.12 -2.26
C ALA A 52 -2.56 11.36 -1.75
N THR A 53 -2.83 12.36 -2.61
CA THR A 53 -3.62 13.55 -2.28
C THR A 53 -5.08 13.23 -1.97
N GLN A 54 -5.65 12.21 -2.61
CA GLN A 54 -7.02 11.76 -2.35
C GLN A 54 -7.09 10.97 -1.04
N ILE A 55 -6.12 10.08 -0.79
CA ILE A 55 -5.98 9.40 0.52
C ILE A 55 -5.83 10.43 1.64
N PHE A 56 -4.99 11.45 1.45
CA PHE A 56 -4.85 12.56 2.39
C PHE A 56 -6.20 13.26 2.64
N GLY A 57 -6.92 13.63 1.57
CA GLY A 57 -8.22 14.30 1.66
C GLY A 57 -9.26 13.48 2.43
N ASN A 58 -9.34 12.18 2.16
CA ASN A 58 -10.31 11.26 2.79
C ASN A 58 -10.03 11.02 4.28
N ASN A 59 -8.80 11.27 4.75
CA ASN A 59 -8.35 10.96 6.10
C ASN A 59 -7.90 12.19 6.90
N LYS A 60 -8.09 13.39 6.35
CA LYS A 60 -7.66 14.65 6.95
C LYS A 60 -8.33 14.87 8.30
N GLY A 61 -7.53 15.23 9.31
CA GLY A 61 -8.03 15.53 10.66
C GLY A 61 -8.26 14.30 11.56
N ALA A 62 -8.20 13.08 11.03
CA ALA A 62 -8.23 11.86 11.83
C ALA A 62 -6.81 11.34 12.12
N PHE A 63 -6.02 11.08 11.07
CA PHE A 63 -4.73 10.37 11.19
C PHE A 63 -3.61 10.93 10.32
N VAL A 64 -3.94 11.84 9.39
CA VAL A 64 -2.96 12.66 8.67
C VAL A 64 -3.18 14.11 9.11
N LYS A 65 -2.33 14.57 10.03
CA LYS A 65 -2.66 15.71 10.88
C LYS A 65 -2.28 17.07 10.26
N ASP A 66 -1.15 17.13 9.56
CA ASP A 66 -0.57 18.44 9.19
C ASP A 66 -0.08 18.54 7.73
N ASN A 67 0.37 17.43 7.13
CA ASN A 67 0.82 17.37 5.73
C ASN A 67 0.87 15.90 5.25
N MET A 68 1.15 15.69 3.96
CA MET A 68 1.22 14.35 3.36
C MET A 68 2.35 13.46 3.91
N ASP A 69 3.33 14.05 4.61
CA ASP A 69 4.47 13.35 5.19
C ASP A 69 4.24 12.95 6.66
N SER A 70 3.13 13.39 7.26
CA SER A 70 2.80 13.19 8.68
C SER A 70 1.91 11.97 8.93
N LEU A 71 2.10 10.88 8.18
CA LEU A 71 1.32 9.67 8.36
C LEU A 71 1.73 8.96 9.67
N LYS A 72 0.82 8.93 10.63
CA LYS A 72 1.07 8.22 11.90
C LYS A 72 1.05 6.71 11.68
N SER A 73 2.04 6.00 12.20
CA SER A 73 2.03 4.52 12.22
C SER A 73 0.97 3.99 13.20
N TRP A 74 0.52 2.75 12.98
CA TRP A 74 -0.42 2.02 13.85
C TRP A 74 -1.82 2.66 13.92
N VAL A 75 -2.25 3.25 12.81
CA VAL A 75 -3.58 3.84 12.64
C VAL A 75 -4.30 3.20 11.46
N THR A 76 -5.61 3.37 11.42
CA THR A 76 -6.42 2.88 10.31
C THR A 76 -6.85 4.05 9.43
N ILE A 77 -6.58 3.96 8.13
CA ILE A 77 -6.98 4.95 7.13
C ILE A 77 -7.98 4.34 6.15
N TYR A 78 -8.84 5.19 5.60
CA TYR A 78 -9.82 4.83 4.58
C TYR A 78 -9.23 5.03 3.19
N VAL A 79 -9.28 3.98 2.37
CA VAL A 79 -8.64 3.92 1.05
C VAL A 79 -9.56 3.23 0.05
N LYS A 80 -9.29 3.41 -1.24
CA LYS A 80 -9.84 2.54 -2.28
C LYS A 80 -9.40 1.10 -2.03
N CYS A 81 -10.34 0.17 -2.11
CA CYS A 81 -10.16 -1.22 -1.75
C CYS A 81 -10.64 -2.14 -2.90
N PRO A 82 -9.76 -2.41 -3.89
CA PRO A 82 -10.10 -3.19 -5.09
C PRO A 82 -10.36 -4.68 -4.80
#